data_AF-A0A453E2G5-F1
#
_entry.id   AF-A0A453E2G5-F1
#
_cell.length_a   1.000
_cell.length_b   1.000
_cell.length_c   1.000
_cell.angle_alpha   90.00
_cell.angle_beta   90.00
_cell.angle_gamma   90.00
#
_symmetry.space_group_name_H-M   'P 1'
#
loop_
_entity.id
_entity.type
_entity.pdbx_description
1 polymer ?
#
loop_
_entity_poly.entity_id
_entity_poly.type
_entity_poly.pdbx_seq_one_letter_code
_entity_poly.pdbx_strand_id
1 'polypeptide(L)'
;CNVKGEGHDDLSKIRRKHSKRTGHQVGNVSHCQKRLIALKIMYFGQRFYGFASEAHTEPTVESEIFKAIERARLLVGSREDSCYSRCGRTDKGVSATGQVISLYLRSNLKDAGENILGERSEIDYVSVLNRNLPRDIRVIGWCPVAADFLARFSCLGREYKYLFWKRALDVSKMQKAAFKFIGEHDFRNFCKMDAANVSNYKRYITDFNISACDQRSNHDELWSMNIRGSAFLWHQVRCMAAVLFFVGQGLESPCVVDSLLDITKTPRKPQYTMAPELPLILRSCLFDGVSFMCSSDASQALIEHLKDEHHQYMLQAAIFDEALTCLSIPEPNPLEHPKKKRKHIPLLSREAEPSYEERRARVKAKSANV
;
A
#
# COMPACT_ATOMS: atom_id res chain seq x y z
N CYS A 1 59.24 -67.22 -10.32
CA CYS A 1 60.60 -66.70 -10.09
C CYS A 1 60.53 -65.39 -9.32
N ASN A 2 61.16 -65.37 -8.14
CA ASN A 2 61.81 -64.25 -7.45
C ASN A 2 62.15 -63.03 -8.35
N VAL A 3 62.23 -61.76 -7.93
CA VAL A 3 62.25 -61.07 -6.61
C VAL A 3 62.37 -59.53 -6.87
N LYS A 4 61.76 -58.71 -6.00
CA LYS A 4 62.06 -57.30 -5.55
C LYS A 4 62.25 -56.18 -6.60
N GLY A 5 61.59 -55.02 -6.51
CA GLY A 5 61.70 -53.92 -5.50
C GLY A 5 62.24 -52.69 -6.28
N GLU A 6 61.82 -51.44 -6.16
CA GLU A 6 61.34 -50.59 -5.05
C GLU A 6 60.59 -49.35 -5.63
N GLY A 7 59.82 -48.63 -4.82
CA GLY A 7 59.69 -47.16 -5.00
C GLY A 7 58.29 -46.55 -5.11
N HIS A 8 57.65 -46.35 -3.94
CA HIS A 8 56.76 -45.27 -3.50
C HIS A 8 56.16 -44.21 -4.47
N ASP A 9 54.85 -43.97 -4.25
CA ASP A 9 54.08 -42.71 -4.31
C ASP A 9 54.09 -41.84 -5.58
N ASP A 10 52.99 -41.87 -6.36
CA ASP A 10 52.47 -40.62 -6.97
C ASP A 10 50.93 -40.67 -7.21
N LEU A 11 50.14 -40.67 -6.13
CA LEU A 11 48.71 -40.33 -6.16
C LEU A 11 48.52 -38.85 -5.84
N SER A 12 49.06 -37.95 -6.67
CA SER A 12 48.98 -36.51 -6.40
C SER A 12 48.96 -35.59 -7.62
N LYS A 13 48.37 -35.97 -8.76
CA LYS A 13 48.37 -35.07 -9.95
C LYS A 13 47.17 -35.21 -10.88
N ILE A 14 45.95 -35.06 -10.35
CA ILE A 14 44.80 -34.58 -11.14
C ILE A 14 44.38 -33.21 -10.58
N ARG A 15 45.15 -32.19 -10.94
CA ARG A 15 44.77 -30.79 -10.72
C ARG A 15 43.63 -30.43 -11.66
N ARG A 16 42.42 -30.40 -11.12
CA ARG A 16 41.25 -29.71 -11.68
C ARG A 16 41.66 -28.31 -12.15
N LYS A 17 41.52 -28.03 -13.45
CA LYS A 17 41.43 -26.66 -13.98
C LYS A 17 40.11 -26.05 -13.47
N HIS A 18 40.08 -25.65 -12.20
CA HIS A 18 39.16 -24.61 -11.77
C HIS A 18 39.67 -23.31 -12.35
N SER A 19 39.09 -22.91 -13.49
CA SER A 19 39.09 -21.52 -13.90
C SER A 19 38.48 -20.72 -12.75
N LYS A 20 39.34 -20.05 -11.98
CA LYS A 20 38.93 -19.00 -11.07
C LYS A 20 38.24 -17.94 -11.93
N ARG A 21 36.91 -17.96 -11.98
CA ARG A 21 36.13 -16.78 -12.32
C ARG A 21 36.52 -15.73 -11.28
N THR A 22 37.44 -14.87 -11.66
CA THR A 22 37.77 -13.63 -10.96
C THR A 22 36.47 -12.95 -10.59
N GLY A 23 36.34 -12.59 -9.31
CA GLY A 23 35.15 -11.92 -8.78
C GLY A 23 34.72 -10.80 -9.71
N HIS A 24 33.41 -10.74 -9.98
CA HIS A 24 32.81 -9.56 -10.61
C HIS A 24 33.25 -8.34 -9.81
N GLN A 25 34.17 -7.54 -10.35
CA GLN A 25 34.40 -6.21 -9.82
C GLN A 25 33.05 -5.48 -9.88
N VAL A 26 32.56 -5.08 -8.72
CA VAL A 26 31.34 -4.28 -8.59
C VAL A 26 31.62 -2.97 -9.31
N GLY A 27 31.15 -2.85 -10.55
CA GLY A 27 31.38 -1.66 -11.37
C GLY A 27 30.83 -0.43 -10.64
N ASN A 28 31.71 0.52 -10.35
CA ASN A 28 31.37 1.73 -9.63
C ASN A 28 30.47 2.63 -10.50
N VAL A 29 29.23 2.87 -10.06
CA VAL A 29 28.26 3.75 -10.75
C VAL A 29 28.34 5.21 -10.28
N SER A 30 29.31 5.57 -9.43
CA SER A 30 29.46 6.94 -8.90
C SER A 30 29.68 7.99 -9.98
N HIS A 31 30.18 7.60 -11.15
CA HIS A 31 30.43 8.48 -12.29
C HIS A 31 29.24 8.61 -13.25
N CYS A 32 28.15 7.87 -13.02
CA CYS A 32 26.98 7.94 -13.88
C CYS A 32 26.17 9.22 -13.61
N GLN A 33 25.57 9.76 -14.67
CA GLN A 33 24.62 10.85 -14.54
C GLN A 33 23.37 10.40 -13.81
N LYS A 34 22.72 11.33 -13.10
CA LYS A 34 21.48 11.09 -12.35
C LYS A 34 20.41 12.10 -12.70
N ARG A 35 19.15 11.67 -12.65
CA ARG A 35 17.97 12.49 -12.89
C ARG A 35 16.91 12.26 -11.83
N LEU A 36 16.24 13.31 -11.42
CA LEU A 36 15.07 13.20 -10.55
C LEU A 36 13.88 12.70 -11.38
N ILE A 37 13.33 11.57 -10.98
CA ILE A 37 12.14 10.99 -11.61
C ILE A 37 11.08 10.69 -10.55
N ALA A 38 9.82 10.68 -10.99
CA ALA A 38 8.72 10.08 -10.25
C ALA A 38 8.44 8.67 -10.79
N LEU A 39 8.27 7.70 -9.90
CA LEU A 39 7.86 6.33 -10.23
C LEU A 39 6.42 6.09 -9.75
N LYS A 40 5.56 5.60 -10.63
CA LYS A 40 4.23 5.10 -10.29
C LYS A 40 4.30 3.61 -10.01
N ILE A 41 3.83 3.21 -8.83
CA ILE A 41 4.02 1.88 -8.28
C ILE A 41 2.67 1.29 -7.89
N MET A 42 2.49 0.03 -8.26
CA MET A 42 1.42 -0.85 -7.83
C MET A 42 1.99 -1.93 -6.91
N TYR A 43 1.25 -2.31 -5.87
CA TYR A 43 1.58 -3.46 -5.04
C TYR A 43 0.35 -4.08 -4.36
N PHE A 44 0.43 -5.40 -4.14
CA PHE A 44 -0.53 -6.17 -3.35
C PHE A 44 -0.02 -6.31 -1.92
N GLY A 45 -0.69 -5.62 -0.99
CA GLY A 45 -0.17 -5.35 0.36
C GLY A 45 -0.13 -6.54 1.32
N GLN A 46 -0.84 -7.63 1.02
CA GLN A 46 -1.19 -8.68 1.99
C GLN A 46 0.00 -9.24 2.78
N ARG A 47 1.16 -9.42 2.14
CA ARG A 47 2.36 -9.99 2.78
C ARG A 47 3.37 -8.96 3.30
N PHE A 48 3.06 -7.66 3.19
CA PHE A 48 3.97 -6.58 3.58
C PHE A 48 3.53 -5.92 4.88
N TYR A 49 4.50 -5.51 5.70
CA TYR A 49 4.27 -4.75 6.94
C TYR A 49 4.01 -3.25 6.69
N GLY A 50 3.43 -2.93 5.54
CA GLY A 50 3.13 -1.57 5.08
C GLY A 50 4.12 -1.09 4.03
N PHE A 51 3.94 0.16 3.61
CA PHE A 51 4.81 0.76 2.59
C PHE A 51 6.19 1.10 3.15
N ALA A 52 6.24 1.88 4.23
CA ALA A 52 7.46 2.49 4.75
C ALA A 52 8.34 1.46 5.48
N SER A 53 9.65 1.52 5.26
CA SER A 53 10.61 0.75 6.05
C SER A 53 10.78 1.39 7.44
N GLU A 54 10.55 0.59 8.48
CA GLU A 54 10.80 0.96 9.89
C GLU A 54 11.69 -0.12 10.53
N ALA A 55 12.43 0.24 11.58
CA ALA A 55 13.35 -0.68 12.24
C ALA A 55 12.64 -1.97 12.68
N HIS A 56 13.18 -3.13 12.29
CA HIS A 56 12.65 -4.47 12.57
C HIS A 56 11.31 -4.84 11.90
N THR A 57 10.86 -4.07 10.89
CA THR A 57 9.67 -4.41 10.09
C THR A 57 10.07 -4.80 8.67
N GLU A 58 10.08 -6.10 8.38
CA GLU A 58 10.39 -6.65 7.06
C GLU A 58 9.47 -7.86 6.76
N PRO A 59 9.04 -8.06 5.50
CA PRO A 59 9.31 -7.22 4.34
C PRO A 59 8.39 -5.98 4.28
N THR A 60 8.92 -4.85 3.79
CA THR A 60 8.15 -3.63 3.45
C THR A 60 8.22 -3.37 1.96
N VAL A 61 7.23 -2.67 1.40
CA VAL A 61 7.23 -2.37 -0.04
C VAL A 61 8.44 -1.51 -0.40
N GLU A 62 8.75 -0.52 0.43
CA GLU A 62 9.89 0.37 0.25
C GLU A 62 11.23 -0.36 0.29
N SER A 63 11.43 -1.31 1.21
CA SER A 63 12.70 -2.04 1.27
C SER A 63 12.91 -2.92 0.02
N GLU A 64 11.85 -3.56 -0.48
CA GLU A 64 11.93 -4.32 -1.73
C GLU A 64 12.19 -3.43 -2.96
N ILE A 65 11.63 -2.22 -2.99
CA ILE A 65 11.93 -1.23 -4.04
C ILE A 65 13.41 -0.83 -4.01
N PHE A 66 13.95 -0.50 -2.84
CA PHE A 66 15.37 -0.14 -2.72
C PHE A 66 16.30 -1.30 -3.08
N LYS A 67 16.00 -2.53 -2.62
CA LYS A 67 16.72 -3.74 -3.03
C LYS A 67 16.70 -3.91 -4.57
N ALA A 68 15.57 -3.63 -5.24
CA ALA A 68 15.47 -3.72 -6.69
C ALA A 68 16.27 -2.63 -7.41
N ILE A 69 16.23 -1.38 -6.93
CA ILE A 69 17.01 -0.25 -7.47
C ILE A 69 18.52 -0.54 -7.37
N GLU A 70 18.98 -1.07 -6.22
CA GLU A 70 20.38 -1.42 -5.98
C GLU A 70 20.83 -2.59 -6.88
N ARG A 71 20.05 -3.67 -6.96
CA ARG A 71 20.32 -4.81 -7.87
C ARG A 71 20.39 -4.37 -9.33
N ALA A 72 19.52 -3.45 -9.73
CA ALA A 72 19.49 -2.86 -11.06
C ALA A 72 20.62 -1.84 -11.32
N ARG A 73 21.42 -1.51 -10.30
CA ARG A 73 22.49 -0.50 -10.34
C ARG A 73 21.97 0.88 -10.79
N LEU A 74 20.79 1.25 -10.31
CA LEU A 74 20.15 2.53 -10.62
C LEU A 74 20.41 3.59 -9.53
N LEU A 75 20.80 3.20 -8.31
CA LEU A 75 21.16 4.15 -7.26
C LEU A 75 22.58 4.68 -7.49
N VAL A 76 22.72 6.00 -7.60
CA VAL A 76 24.02 6.69 -7.67
C VAL A 76 24.27 7.37 -6.33
N GLY A 77 25.25 6.89 -5.57
CA GLY A 77 25.50 7.35 -4.19
C GLY A 77 24.70 6.55 -3.16
N SER A 78 24.38 7.18 -2.03
CA SER A 78 23.59 6.58 -0.95
C SER A 78 22.08 6.78 -1.14
N ARG A 79 21.28 6.12 -0.27
CA ARG A 79 19.83 6.35 -0.21
C ARG A 79 19.53 7.79 0.20
N GLU A 80 20.34 8.36 1.08
CA GLU A 80 20.23 9.72 1.59
C GLU A 80 20.48 10.74 0.47
N ASP A 81 21.43 10.46 -0.43
CA ASP A 81 21.77 11.31 -1.59
C ASP A 81 20.72 11.28 -2.72
N SER A 82 19.74 10.38 -2.64
CA SER A 82 18.73 10.17 -3.68
C SER A 82 17.56 11.15 -3.61
N CYS A 83 17.50 12.02 -2.59
CA CYS A 83 16.36 12.91 -2.33
C CYS A 83 15.01 12.18 -2.33
N TYR A 84 14.98 10.97 -1.76
CA TYR A 84 13.82 10.11 -1.77
C TYR A 84 12.60 10.74 -1.07
N SER A 85 11.47 10.79 -1.78
CA SER A 85 10.18 11.25 -1.29
C SER A 85 9.07 10.27 -1.67
N ARG A 86 8.07 10.12 -0.79
CA ARG A 86 6.95 9.18 -0.96
C ARG A 86 5.62 9.90 -0.77
N CYS A 87 4.66 9.67 -1.67
CA CYS A 87 3.40 10.38 -1.68
C CYS A 87 2.55 10.13 -0.41
N GLY A 88 2.49 8.88 0.02
CA GLY A 88 1.80 8.47 1.25
C GLY A 88 2.37 7.18 1.81
N ARG A 89 2.12 6.91 3.09
CA ARG A 89 2.34 5.59 3.67
C ARG A 89 1.04 4.80 3.59
N THR A 90 1.12 3.51 3.31
CA THR A 90 0.00 2.57 3.50
C THR A 90 0.32 1.65 4.67
N ASP A 91 -0.71 1.29 5.43
CA ASP A 91 -0.58 0.41 6.58
C ASP A 91 -0.30 -1.03 6.13
N LYS A 92 0.09 -1.89 7.08
CA LYS A 92 0.22 -3.34 6.87
C LYS A 92 -1.01 -3.90 6.14
N GLY A 93 -0.77 -4.72 5.12
CA GLY A 93 -1.81 -5.41 4.34
C GLY A 93 -2.55 -4.56 3.30
N VAL A 94 -2.38 -3.23 3.31
CA VAL A 94 -3.07 -2.32 2.38
C VAL A 94 -2.40 -2.33 1.01
N SER A 95 -3.18 -2.42 -0.06
CA SER A 95 -2.68 -2.45 -1.44
C SER A 95 -2.63 -1.05 -2.05
N ALA A 96 -1.94 -0.90 -3.18
CA ALA A 96 -1.98 0.33 -3.99
C ALA A 96 -1.92 0.02 -5.48
N THR A 97 -2.64 0.78 -6.29
CA THR A 97 -2.55 0.76 -7.76
C THR A 97 -1.95 2.04 -8.33
N GLY A 98 -1.65 3.02 -7.47
CA GLY A 98 -1.15 4.33 -7.89
C GLY A 98 -0.36 5.04 -6.80
N GLN A 99 0.47 4.30 -6.06
CA GLN A 99 1.46 4.90 -5.17
C GLN A 99 2.51 5.64 -6.01
N VAL A 100 3.04 6.75 -5.51
CA VAL A 100 4.09 7.50 -6.19
C VAL A 100 5.25 7.77 -5.24
N ILE A 101 6.47 7.56 -5.74
CA ILE A 101 7.71 8.01 -5.11
C ILE A 101 8.48 8.91 -6.07
N SER A 102 9.35 9.77 -5.57
CA SER A 102 10.34 10.49 -6.36
C SER A 102 11.73 10.34 -5.76
N LEU A 103 12.73 10.23 -6.61
CA LEU A 103 14.14 10.07 -6.23
C LEU A 103 15.06 10.25 -7.45
N TYR A 104 16.32 10.60 -7.20
CA TYR A 104 17.37 10.61 -8.19
C TYR A 104 17.81 9.18 -8.51
N LEU A 105 17.71 8.80 -9.78
CA LEU A 105 18.25 7.54 -10.31
C LEU A 105 19.23 7.81 -11.44
N ARG A 106 20.08 6.82 -11.71
CA ARG A 106 20.97 6.78 -12.88
C ARG A 106 20.18 7.09 -14.16
N SER A 107 20.75 7.91 -15.04
CA SER A 107 20.20 8.28 -16.34
C SER A 107 21.25 8.07 -17.43
N ASN A 108 20.79 7.75 -18.64
CA ASN A 108 21.63 7.69 -19.83
C ASN A 108 21.86 9.08 -20.45
N LEU A 109 21.09 10.08 -20.04
CA LEU A 109 21.12 11.42 -20.61
C LEU A 109 22.17 12.28 -19.92
N LYS A 110 22.98 12.97 -20.74
CA LYS A 110 24.12 13.77 -20.28
C LYS A 110 23.73 15.22 -19.94
N ASP A 111 22.65 15.73 -20.52
CA ASP A 111 22.17 17.10 -20.31
C ASP A 111 20.66 17.16 -20.10
N ALA A 112 20.22 18.00 -19.17
CA ALA A 112 18.81 18.19 -18.81
C ALA A 112 17.98 18.97 -19.86
N GLY A 113 18.54 19.22 -21.06
CA GLY A 113 18.04 20.22 -22.01
C GLY A 113 17.67 19.74 -23.42
N GLU A 114 17.78 18.46 -23.78
CA GLU A 114 17.56 18.03 -25.17
C GLU A 114 16.39 17.05 -25.38
N ASN A 115 15.43 17.52 -26.19
CA ASN A 115 14.52 16.85 -27.13
C ASN A 115 13.83 15.51 -26.78
N ILE A 116 12.59 15.36 -27.28
CA ILE A 116 11.75 14.14 -27.27
C ILE A 116 12.50 12.88 -27.78
N LEU A 117 13.54 13.05 -28.60
CA LEU A 117 14.40 11.96 -29.07
C LEU A 117 15.32 11.38 -27.97
N GLY A 118 15.70 12.17 -26.97
CA GLY A 118 16.49 11.73 -25.81
C GLY A 118 15.72 10.83 -24.85
N GLU A 119 14.40 10.99 -24.75
CA GLU A 119 13.59 10.10 -23.90
C GLU A 119 13.58 8.65 -24.42
N ARG A 120 13.78 8.43 -25.73
CA ARG A 120 13.89 7.07 -26.30
C ARG A 120 15.23 6.39 -26.02
N SER A 121 16.28 7.15 -25.70
CA SER A 121 17.59 6.61 -25.31
C SER A 121 17.76 6.47 -23.79
N GLU A 122 16.76 6.91 -23.02
CA GLU A 122 16.73 6.78 -21.57
C GLU A 122 16.53 5.31 -21.15
N ILE A 123 16.89 5.01 -19.90
CA ILE A 123 16.66 3.71 -19.28
C ILE A 123 15.15 3.42 -19.22
N ASP A 124 14.74 2.25 -19.70
CA ASP A 124 13.40 1.72 -19.42
C ASP A 124 13.31 1.28 -17.95
N TYR A 125 13.08 2.25 -17.06
CA TYR A 125 12.98 2.03 -15.62
C TYR A 125 11.90 1.02 -15.26
N VAL A 126 10.80 0.96 -16.03
CA VAL A 126 9.70 0.03 -15.79
C VAL A 126 10.19 -1.40 -15.98
N SER A 127 10.75 -1.70 -17.16
CA SER A 127 11.27 -3.02 -17.49
C SER A 127 12.41 -3.44 -16.56
N VAL A 128 13.36 -2.53 -16.31
CA VAL A 128 14.55 -2.81 -15.50
C VAL A 128 14.19 -3.10 -14.04
N LEU A 129 13.32 -2.29 -13.43
CA LEU A 129 12.92 -2.48 -12.03
C LEU A 129 12.03 -3.72 -11.88
N ASN A 130 11.07 -3.95 -12.77
CA ASN A 130 10.16 -5.09 -12.66
C ASN A 130 10.85 -6.45 -12.77
N ARG A 131 11.99 -6.55 -13.45
CA ARG A 131 12.85 -7.76 -13.46
C ARG A 131 13.51 -8.06 -12.12
N ASN A 132 13.66 -7.04 -11.26
CA ASN A 132 14.36 -7.13 -9.97
C ASN A 132 13.40 -7.07 -8.77
N LEU A 133 12.13 -6.73 -9.01
CA LEU A 133 11.07 -6.64 -8.01
C LEU A 133 10.37 -8.00 -7.81
N PRO A 134 9.90 -8.30 -6.58
CA PRO A 134 9.03 -9.45 -6.38
C PRO A 134 7.71 -9.31 -7.15
N ARG A 135 7.02 -10.43 -7.40
CA ARG A 135 5.79 -10.48 -8.23
C ARG A 135 4.68 -9.53 -7.79
N ASP A 136 4.58 -9.28 -6.48
CA ASP A 136 3.54 -8.44 -5.89
C ASP A 136 3.82 -6.93 -5.93
N ILE A 137 4.97 -6.49 -6.47
CA ILE A 137 5.31 -5.08 -6.63
C ILE A 137 5.66 -4.81 -8.08
N ARG A 138 5.02 -3.82 -8.68
CA ARG A 138 5.25 -3.40 -10.07
C ARG A 138 5.41 -1.91 -10.16
N VAL A 139 6.48 -1.47 -10.80
CA VAL A 139 6.53 -0.13 -11.41
C VAL A 139 5.65 -0.20 -12.64
N ILE A 140 4.74 0.76 -12.78
CA ILE A 140 3.76 0.81 -13.87
C ILE A 140 3.91 2.07 -14.74
N GLY A 141 4.84 2.94 -14.38
CA GLY A 141 5.21 4.09 -15.18
C GLY A 141 6.22 4.97 -14.46
N TRP A 142 6.84 5.88 -15.20
CA TRP A 142 7.81 6.84 -14.69
C TRP A 142 7.68 8.19 -15.40
N CYS A 143 8.17 9.27 -14.79
CA CYS A 143 8.15 10.61 -15.36
C CYS A 143 9.39 11.38 -14.89
N PRO A 144 10.15 12.06 -15.77
CA PRO A 144 11.10 13.07 -15.32
C PRO A 144 10.33 14.21 -14.63
N VAL A 145 10.87 14.76 -13.55
CA VAL A 145 10.19 15.82 -12.78
C VAL A 145 11.15 16.97 -12.47
N ALA A 146 10.58 18.14 -12.15
CA ALA A 146 11.34 19.32 -11.77
C ALA A 146 12.19 19.07 -10.51
N ALA A 147 13.32 19.78 -10.38
CA ALA A 147 14.31 19.53 -9.31
C ALA A 147 13.77 19.73 -7.89
N ASP A 148 12.69 20.49 -7.73
CA ASP A 148 11.98 20.78 -6.48
C ASP A 148 10.79 19.82 -6.21
N PHE A 149 10.52 18.87 -7.12
CA PHE A 149 9.42 17.94 -6.98
C PHE A 149 9.63 16.97 -5.81
N LEU A 150 8.68 16.97 -4.88
CA LEU A 150 8.63 16.04 -3.76
C LEU A 150 7.29 15.31 -3.79
N ALA A 151 7.29 14.00 -4.07
CA ALA A 151 6.08 13.20 -4.23
C ALA A 151 5.03 13.40 -3.10
N ARG A 152 5.47 13.66 -1.86
CA ARG A 152 4.57 13.98 -0.75
C ARG A 152 3.88 15.34 -0.88
N PHE A 153 4.66 16.39 -1.12
CA PHE A 153 4.24 17.79 -1.01
C PHE A 153 3.69 18.34 -2.33
N SER A 154 4.15 17.82 -3.46
CA SER A 154 3.62 18.14 -4.79
C SER A 154 2.28 17.43 -5.09
N CYS A 155 1.86 16.49 -4.22
CA CYS A 155 0.61 15.75 -4.40
C CYS A 155 -0.61 16.58 -3.96
N LEU A 156 -1.53 16.80 -4.89
CA LEU A 156 -2.75 17.60 -4.74
C LEU A 156 -3.89 16.84 -4.06
N GLY A 157 -3.90 15.51 -4.18
CA GLY A 157 -4.98 14.69 -3.64
C GLY A 157 -4.71 13.20 -3.79
N ARG A 158 -5.39 12.41 -2.96
CA ARG A 158 -5.31 10.95 -2.98
C ARG A 158 -6.71 10.37 -3.13
N GLU A 159 -6.80 9.29 -3.88
CA GLU A 159 -8.03 8.52 -4.05
C GLU A 159 -7.83 7.14 -3.44
N TYR A 160 -8.77 6.74 -2.58
CA TYR A 160 -8.84 5.40 -2.02
C TYR A 160 -10.08 4.68 -2.52
N LYS A 161 -9.95 3.37 -2.73
CA LYS A 161 -11.06 2.46 -2.98
C LYS A 161 -11.08 1.41 -1.85
N TYR A 162 -12.23 1.24 -1.21
CA TYR A 162 -12.45 0.19 -0.21
C TYR A 162 -13.50 -0.79 -0.72
N LEU A 163 -13.12 -2.04 -0.94
CA LEU A 163 -14.02 -3.09 -1.43
C LEU A 163 -14.76 -3.76 -0.28
N PHE A 164 -16.02 -4.15 -0.49
CA PHE A 164 -16.78 -4.92 0.49
C PHE A 164 -17.93 -5.69 -0.17
N TRP A 165 -18.29 -6.82 0.42
CA TRP A 165 -19.49 -7.56 0.04
C TRP A 165 -20.72 -6.92 0.67
N LYS A 166 -21.75 -6.64 -0.13
CA LYS A 166 -22.94 -5.88 0.29
C LYS A 166 -23.69 -6.58 1.42
N ARG A 167 -23.93 -7.89 1.29
CA ARG A 167 -24.75 -8.67 2.22
C ARG A 167 -26.08 -7.94 2.50
N ALA A 168 -26.47 -7.91 3.77
CA ALA A 168 -27.66 -7.21 4.26
C ALA A 168 -27.43 -5.70 4.53
N LEU A 169 -26.34 -5.09 4.08
CA LEU A 169 -26.07 -3.67 4.33
C LEU A 169 -27.05 -2.76 3.56
N ASP A 170 -27.57 -1.75 4.26
CA ASP A 170 -28.35 -0.64 3.72
C ASP A 170 -27.41 0.42 3.12
N VAL A 171 -27.09 0.23 1.84
CA VAL A 171 -26.15 1.11 1.12
C VAL A 171 -26.69 2.53 0.96
N SER A 172 -28.01 2.72 0.92
CA SER A 172 -28.60 4.06 0.85
C SER A 172 -28.30 4.86 2.10
N LYS A 173 -28.43 4.26 3.29
CA LYS A 173 -28.03 4.91 4.56
C LYS A 173 -26.53 5.12 4.65
N MET A 174 -25.73 4.16 4.18
CA MET A 174 -24.27 4.32 4.12
C MET A 174 -23.89 5.51 3.24
N GLN A 175 -24.51 5.67 2.06
CA GLN A 175 -24.23 6.79 1.16
C GLN A 175 -24.64 8.13 1.79
N LYS A 176 -25.79 8.19 2.47
CA LYS A 176 -26.22 9.38 3.23
C LYS A 176 -25.22 9.78 4.31
N ALA A 177 -24.67 8.79 5.02
CA ALA A 177 -23.63 9.01 6.02
C ALA A 177 -22.29 9.41 5.38
N ALA A 178 -21.94 8.81 4.24
CA ALA A 178 -20.71 9.10 3.52
C ALA A 178 -20.62 10.55 3.04
N PHE A 179 -21.74 11.10 2.54
CA PHE A 179 -21.81 12.50 2.10
C PHE A 179 -21.53 13.50 3.22
N LYS A 180 -21.76 13.14 4.49
CA LYS A 180 -21.47 14.01 5.64
C LYS A 180 -19.97 14.20 5.88
N PHE A 181 -19.12 13.34 5.33
CA PHE A 181 -17.67 13.50 5.40
C PHE A 181 -17.13 14.53 4.39
N ILE A 182 -17.89 14.90 3.37
CA ILE A 182 -17.43 15.84 2.33
C ILE A 182 -17.25 17.24 2.94
N GLY A 183 -16.17 17.92 2.56
CA GLY A 183 -15.77 19.23 3.10
C GLY A 183 -14.59 19.15 4.07
N GLU A 184 -14.33 20.26 4.76
CA GLU A 184 -13.31 20.34 5.80
C GLU A 184 -13.89 19.98 7.17
N HIS A 185 -13.34 18.94 7.82
CA HIS A 185 -13.75 18.54 9.17
C HIS A 185 -12.55 18.10 10.00
N ASP A 186 -12.70 18.10 11.33
CA ASP A 186 -11.74 17.46 12.24
C ASP A 186 -12.02 15.96 12.35
N PHE A 187 -11.10 15.14 11.83
CA PHE A 187 -11.27 13.69 11.74
C PHE A 187 -10.65 12.93 12.91
N ARG A 188 -10.37 13.57 14.05
CA ARG A 188 -9.72 12.88 15.20
C ARG A 188 -10.50 11.68 15.74
N ASN A 189 -11.83 11.71 15.63
CA ASN A 189 -12.71 10.60 16.01
C ASN A 189 -12.81 9.50 14.93
N PHE A 190 -12.19 9.73 13.77
CA PHE A 190 -12.14 8.85 12.61
C PHE A 190 -10.71 8.46 12.26
N CYS A 191 -9.77 8.47 13.19
CA CYS A 191 -8.40 8.06 12.93
C CYS A 191 -7.79 7.34 14.15
N LYS A 192 -6.58 6.82 14.00
CA LYS A 192 -5.73 6.50 15.15
C LYS A 192 -4.96 7.74 15.54
N MET A 193 -5.29 8.29 16.71
CA MET A 193 -4.75 9.57 17.15
C MET A 193 -3.28 9.46 17.55
N ASP A 194 -2.42 10.16 16.81
CA ASP A 194 -0.99 10.28 17.06
C ASP A 194 -0.64 11.72 17.49
N ALA A 195 -0.92 12.01 18.77
CA ALA A 195 -0.71 13.34 19.34
C ALA A 195 0.78 13.73 19.47
N ALA A 196 1.71 12.78 19.27
CA ALA A 196 3.14 13.07 19.25
C ALA A 196 3.53 13.78 17.95
N ASN A 197 3.06 13.26 16.80
CA ASN A 197 3.48 13.74 15.49
C ASN A 197 2.43 14.60 14.77
N VAL A 198 1.18 14.61 15.23
CA VAL A 198 0.07 15.32 14.58
C VAL A 198 -0.61 16.30 15.53
N SER A 199 -0.58 17.58 15.15
CA SER A 199 -1.29 18.68 15.83
C SER A 199 -2.56 19.13 15.10
N ASN A 200 -2.65 18.88 13.79
CA ASN A 200 -3.81 19.26 12.96
C ASN A 200 -4.52 18.02 12.42
N TYR A 201 -5.75 17.81 12.88
CA TYR A 201 -6.64 16.71 12.49
C TYR A 201 -7.69 17.12 11.45
N LYS A 202 -7.65 18.36 10.97
CA LYS A 202 -8.52 18.81 9.89
C LYS A 202 -8.08 18.21 8.56
N ARG A 203 -9.02 17.65 7.80
CA ARG A 203 -8.80 17.17 6.43
C ARG A 203 -9.95 17.60 5.54
N TYR A 204 -9.67 17.71 4.24
CA TYR A 204 -10.66 18.06 3.24
C TYR A 204 -10.96 16.84 2.36
N ILE A 205 -12.19 16.34 2.44
CA ILE A 205 -12.68 15.27 1.56
C ILE A 205 -13.43 15.93 0.42
N THR A 206 -13.00 15.67 -0.81
CA THR A 206 -13.58 16.25 -2.02
C THR A 206 -14.73 15.41 -2.57
N ASP A 207 -14.66 14.10 -2.43
CA ASP A 207 -15.70 13.18 -2.93
C ASP A 207 -15.78 11.91 -2.08
N PHE A 208 -16.99 11.39 -1.90
CA PHE A 208 -17.22 10.10 -1.25
C PHE A 208 -18.46 9.41 -1.83
N ASN A 209 -18.23 8.47 -2.74
CA ASN A 209 -19.27 7.69 -3.40
C ASN A 209 -19.22 6.19 -3.03
N ILE A 210 -20.38 5.56 -2.93
CA ILE A 210 -20.56 4.13 -2.73
C ILE A 210 -21.34 3.56 -3.93
N SER A 211 -20.76 2.60 -4.62
CA SER A 211 -21.31 2.03 -5.85
C SER A 211 -21.04 0.54 -5.96
N ALA A 212 -21.95 -0.15 -6.66
CA ALA A 212 -21.80 -1.56 -7.01
C ALA A 212 -20.60 -1.74 -7.95
N CYS A 213 -19.93 -2.88 -7.83
CA CYS A 213 -18.93 -3.33 -8.79
C CYS A 213 -19.55 -4.43 -9.68
N ASP A 214 -18.97 -4.66 -10.86
CA ASP A 214 -19.42 -5.68 -11.82
C ASP A 214 -18.97 -7.10 -11.42
N GLN A 215 -19.03 -7.43 -10.12
CA GLN A 215 -18.68 -8.76 -9.59
C GLN A 215 -19.73 -9.25 -8.59
N ARG A 216 -20.07 -10.53 -8.70
CA ARG A 216 -21.01 -11.24 -7.81
C ARG A 216 -20.41 -12.56 -7.37
N SER A 217 -20.74 -13.00 -6.16
CA SER A 217 -20.36 -14.30 -5.62
C SER A 217 -21.40 -14.73 -4.58
N ASN A 218 -21.84 -16.00 -4.59
CA ASN A 218 -22.76 -16.56 -3.61
C ASN A 218 -24.04 -15.71 -3.39
N HIS A 219 -24.66 -15.23 -4.48
CA HIS A 219 -25.82 -14.33 -4.47
C HIS A 219 -25.59 -12.97 -3.80
N ASP A 220 -24.34 -12.61 -3.52
CA ASP A 220 -23.94 -11.32 -3.00
C ASP A 220 -23.24 -10.49 -4.07
N GLU A 221 -23.27 -9.18 -3.88
CA GLU A 221 -22.69 -8.21 -4.80
C GLU A 221 -21.46 -7.58 -4.17
N LEU A 222 -20.41 -7.44 -4.97
CA LEU A 222 -19.25 -6.66 -4.57
C LEU A 222 -19.57 -5.18 -4.73
N TRP A 223 -19.28 -4.38 -3.72
CA TRP A 223 -19.45 -2.93 -3.73
C TRP A 223 -18.15 -2.25 -3.38
N SER A 224 -18.08 -0.94 -3.63
CA SER A 224 -16.91 -0.14 -3.31
C SER A 224 -17.28 1.22 -2.73
N MET A 225 -16.47 1.66 -1.76
CA MET A 225 -16.41 3.05 -1.30
C MET A 225 -15.24 3.71 -2.03
N ASN A 226 -15.50 4.76 -2.80
CA ASN A 226 -14.50 5.58 -3.46
C ASN A 226 -14.41 6.91 -2.73
N ILE A 227 -13.23 7.25 -2.20
CA ILE A 227 -13.01 8.43 -1.38
C ILE A 227 -11.87 9.23 -1.98
N ARG A 228 -12.08 10.54 -2.20
CA ARG A 228 -11.04 11.48 -2.62
C ARG A 228 -10.88 12.57 -1.58
N GLY A 229 -9.64 12.97 -1.33
CA GLY A 229 -9.33 14.05 -0.40
C GLY A 229 -7.92 14.56 -0.58
N SER A 230 -7.62 15.71 0.00
CA SER A 230 -6.30 16.34 -0.10
C SER A 230 -5.23 15.52 0.62
N ALA A 231 -5.53 15.04 1.82
CA ALA A 231 -4.70 14.17 2.63
C ALA A 231 -5.54 13.35 3.61
N PHE A 232 -4.95 12.30 4.18
CA PHE A 232 -5.61 11.43 5.14
C PHE A 232 -4.73 11.25 6.39
N LEU A 233 -5.37 11.14 7.55
CA LEU A 233 -4.75 10.80 8.83
C LEU A 233 -4.48 9.29 8.91
N TRP A 234 -3.69 8.90 9.90
CA TRP A 234 -3.41 7.49 10.16
C TRP A 234 -4.71 6.71 10.42
N HIS A 235 -4.92 5.63 9.67
CA HIS A 235 -6.12 4.78 9.71
C HIS A 235 -7.44 5.45 9.27
N GLN A 236 -7.41 6.67 8.73
CA GLN A 236 -8.63 7.47 8.57
C GLN A 236 -9.73 6.78 7.74
N VAL A 237 -9.36 6.31 6.54
CA VAL A 237 -10.31 5.70 5.60
C VAL A 237 -10.96 4.44 6.19
N ARG A 238 -10.20 3.63 6.93
CA ARG A 238 -10.71 2.39 7.55
C ARG A 238 -11.61 2.68 8.74
N CYS A 239 -11.35 3.73 9.50
CA CYS A 239 -12.22 4.21 10.57
C CYS A 239 -13.54 4.77 9.99
N MET A 240 -13.48 5.55 8.91
CA MET A 240 -14.67 6.01 8.18
C MET A 240 -15.50 4.81 7.67
N ALA A 241 -14.86 3.83 7.02
CA ALA A 241 -15.52 2.61 6.56
C ALA A 241 -16.18 1.83 7.71
N ALA A 242 -15.52 1.71 8.88
CA ALA A 242 -16.08 1.04 10.05
C ALA A 242 -17.40 1.68 10.53
N VAL A 243 -17.44 3.00 10.62
CA VAL A 243 -18.65 3.74 11.02
C VAL A 243 -19.75 3.57 9.97
N LEU A 244 -19.40 3.62 8.69
CA LEU A 244 -20.36 3.34 7.62
C LEU A 244 -20.92 1.91 7.69
N PHE A 245 -20.12 0.91 8.08
CA PHE A 245 -20.63 -0.44 8.29
C PHE A 245 -21.61 -0.52 9.47
N PHE A 246 -21.42 0.23 10.56
CA PHE A 246 -22.43 0.30 11.62
C PHE A 246 -23.74 0.92 11.12
N VAL A 247 -23.66 1.97 10.29
CA VAL A 247 -24.84 2.58 9.65
C VAL A 247 -25.53 1.59 8.70
N GLY A 248 -24.78 0.91 7.84
CA GLY A 248 -25.30 -0.07 6.90
C GLY A 248 -25.95 -1.28 7.57
N GLN A 249 -25.46 -1.66 8.75
CA GLN A 249 -26.09 -2.71 9.58
C GLN A 249 -27.36 -2.23 10.32
N GLY A 250 -27.71 -0.94 10.23
CA GLY A 250 -28.80 -0.33 10.98
C GLY A 250 -28.52 -0.18 12.48
N LEU A 251 -27.25 -0.33 12.89
CA LEU A 251 -26.82 -0.21 14.28
C LEU A 251 -26.61 1.25 14.70
N GLU A 252 -26.36 2.12 13.73
CA GLU A 252 -26.22 3.56 13.91
C GLU A 252 -27.05 4.32 12.88
N SER A 253 -27.52 5.50 13.26
CA SER A 253 -28.13 6.45 12.33
C SER A 253 -27.05 7.16 11.50
N PRO A 254 -27.31 7.56 10.24
CA PRO A 254 -26.38 8.39 9.47
C PRO A 254 -25.91 9.66 10.20
N CYS A 255 -26.71 10.22 11.12
CA CYS A 255 -26.36 11.40 11.91
C CYS A 255 -25.20 11.17 12.90
N VAL A 256 -24.83 9.91 13.18
CA VAL A 256 -23.68 9.60 14.02
C VAL A 256 -22.40 10.23 13.47
N VAL A 257 -22.31 10.38 12.14
CA VAL A 257 -21.16 11.03 11.50
C VAL A 257 -21.05 12.49 11.93
N ASP A 258 -22.15 13.24 11.93
CA ASP A 258 -22.15 14.65 12.37
C ASP A 258 -21.71 14.76 13.84
N SER A 259 -22.23 13.89 14.70
CA SER A 259 -21.88 13.89 16.12
C SER A 259 -20.40 13.61 16.35
N LEU A 260 -19.81 12.71 15.57
CA LEU A 260 -18.40 12.34 15.68
C LEU A 260 -17.46 13.37 15.04
N LEU A 261 -17.90 14.11 14.02
CA LEU A 261 -17.13 15.22 13.44
C LEU A 261 -17.19 16.48 14.32
N ASP A 262 -18.25 16.65 15.11
CA ASP A 262 -18.40 17.73 16.06
C ASP A 262 -17.60 17.46 17.35
N ILE A 263 -16.39 18.02 17.42
CA ILE A 263 -15.49 17.85 18.56
C ILE A 263 -16.01 18.53 19.83
N THR A 264 -16.91 19.51 19.73
CA THR A 264 -17.51 20.15 20.90
C THR A 264 -18.50 19.21 21.59
N LYS A 265 -19.25 18.42 20.80
CA LYS A 265 -20.17 17.40 21.30
C LYS A 265 -19.47 16.10 21.66
N THR A 266 -18.49 15.69 20.84
CA THR A 266 -17.75 14.45 21.01
C THR A 266 -16.25 14.73 21.10
N PRO A 267 -15.75 15.25 22.24
CA PRO A 267 -14.34 15.60 22.41
C PRO A 267 -13.42 14.37 22.51
N ARG A 268 -13.99 13.19 22.71
CA ARG A 268 -13.29 11.91 22.87
C ARG A 268 -13.80 10.89 21.88
N LYS A 269 -12.87 10.19 21.23
CA LYS A 269 -13.19 9.15 20.26
C LYS A 269 -13.82 7.94 20.98
N PRO A 270 -15.06 7.53 20.65
CA PRO A 270 -15.60 6.31 21.20
C PRO A 270 -14.86 5.08 20.67
N GLN A 271 -14.79 4.03 21.48
CA GLN A 271 -14.14 2.78 21.07
C GLN A 271 -14.95 2.06 19.98
N TYR A 272 -14.30 1.80 18.85
CA TYR A 272 -14.82 0.91 17.82
C TYR A 272 -13.69 0.21 17.07
N THR A 273 -13.96 -1.00 16.61
CA THR A 273 -13.04 -1.76 15.77
C THR A 273 -13.00 -1.15 14.38
N MET A 274 -11.80 -0.79 13.93
CA MET A 274 -11.54 -0.30 12.59
C MET A 274 -11.79 -1.40 11.54
N ALA A 275 -12.20 -1.00 10.32
CA ALA A 275 -12.42 -1.95 9.23
C ALA A 275 -11.13 -2.68 8.82
N PRO A 276 -11.20 -3.92 8.30
CA PRO A 276 -10.03 -4.68 7.83
C PRO A 276 -9.17 -3.92 6.79
N GLU A 277 -7.87 -4.19 6.76
CA GLU A 277 -6.89 -3.56 5.86
C GLU A 277 -6.96 -4.08 4.42
N LEU A 278 -7.17 -5.38 4.24
CA LEU A 278 -7.04 -6.08 2.95
C LEU A 278 -7.85 -5.44 1.81
N PRO A 279 -9.10 -4.99 2.03
CA PRO A 279 -9.91 -4.42 0.94
C PRO A 279 -9.59 -2.96 0.60
N LEU A 280 -8.68 -2.31 1.34
CA LEU A 280 -8.29 -0.93 1.09
C LEU A 280 -7.20 -0.85 0.02
N ILE A 281 -7.41 0.01 -0.96
CA ILE A 281 -6.51 0.25 -2.07
C ILE A 281 -6.26 1.76 -2.18
N LEU A 282 -5.00 2.19 -2.12
CA LEU A 282 -4.60 3.51 -2.60
C LEU A 282 -4.65 3.50 -4.14
N ARG A 283 -5.70 4.10 -4.70
CA ARG A 283 -6.01 4.01 -6.13
C ARG A 283 -5.14 4.94 -6.97
N SER A 284 -5.04 6.20 -6.57
CA SER A 284 -4.31 7.23 -7.31
C SER A 284 -3.79 8.35 -6.42
N CYS A 285 -2.74 9.00 -6.88
CA CYS A 285 -2.18 10.24 -6.35
C CYS A 285 -2.22 11.28 -7.46
N LEU A 286 -2.76 12.47 -7.18
CA LEU A 286 -2.98 13.53 -8.15
C LEU A 286 -1.82 14.53 -8.10
N PHE A 287 -1.32 14.90 -9.27
CA PHE A 287 -0.22 15.85 -9.46
C PHE A 287 -0.54 16.74 -10.65
N ASP A 288 -0.06 17.98 -10.61
CA ASP A 288 -0.07 18.86 -11.79
C ASP A 288 1.17 18.62 -12.65
N GLY A 289 1.02 18.66 -13.97
CA GLY A 289 2.14 18.53 -14.92
C GLY A 289 2.90 17.19 -14.91
N VAL A 290 2.41 16.13 -14.25
CA VAL A 290 3.07 14.80 -14.22
C VAL A 290 2.34 13.83 -15.15
N SER A 291 3.02 13.36 -16.19
CA SER A 291 2.53 12.34 -17.11
C SER A 291 3.41 11.10 -17.06
N PHE A 292 2.87 10.00 -16.52
CA PHE A 292 3.64 8.75 -16.39
C PHE A 292 3.73 8.03 -17.72
N MET A 293 4.96 7.75 -18.15
CA MET A 293 5.29 7.02 -19.35
C MET A 293 5.60 5.56 -19.04
N CYS A 294 5.28 4.69 -19.99
CA CYS A 294 5.58 3.26 -19.96
C CYS A 294 5.79 2.80 -21.41
N SER A 295 6.84 2.02 -21.69
CA SER A 295 7.08 1.48 -23.03
C SER A 295 5.97 0.47 -23.38
N SER A 296 5.69 0.28 -24.68
CA SER A 296 4.67 -0.69 -25.13
C SER A 296 4.98 -2.10 -24.63
N ASP A 297 6.25 -2.51 -24.72
CA ASP A 297 6.71 -3.84 -24.27
C ASP A 297 6.54 -4.00 -22.76
N ALA A 298 6.93 -2.99 -21.96
CA ALA A 298 6.74 -3.03 -20.52
C ALA A 298 5.26 -3.05 -20.14
N SER A 299 4.42 -2.29 -20.85
CA SER A 299 2.98 -2.26 -20.61
C SER A 299 2.33 -3.60 -20.95
N GLN A 300 2.73 -4.24 -22.05
CA GLN A 300 2.22 -5.55 -22.42
C GLN A 300 2.63 -6.61 -21.40
N ALA A 301 3.90 -6.63 -20.97
CA ALA A 301 4.38 -7.54 -19.94
C ALA A 301 3.66 -7.35 -18.59
N LEU A 302 3.31 -6.10 -18.24
CA LEU A 302 2.51 -5.81 -17.05
C LEU A 302 1.08 -6.36 -17.15
N ILE A 303 0.44 -6.21 -18.32
CA ILE A 303 -0.91 -6.73 -18.56
C ILE A 303 -0.92 -8.26 -18.45
N GLU A 304 0.05 -8.93 -19.08
CA GLU A 304 0.21 -10.38 -19.00
C GLU A 304 0.45 -10.84 -17.56
N HIS A 305 1.39 -10.20 -16.85
CA HIS A 305 1.65 -10.47 -15.43
C HIS A 305 0.36 -10.38 -14.59
N LEU A 306 -0.42 -9.31 -14.73
CA LEU A 306 -1.65 -9.14 -13.94
C LEU A 306 -2.75 -10.15 -14.32
N LYS A 307 -2.85 -10.52 -15.60
CA LYS A 307 -3.76 -11.59 -16.04
C LYS A 307 -3.38 -12.93 -15.43
N ASP A 308 -2.09 -13.25 -15.40
CA ASP A 308 -1.59 -14.50 -14.83
C ASP A 308 -1.81 -14.57 -13.32
N GLU A 309 -1.51 -13.48 -12.59
CA GLU A 309 -1.80 -13.40 -11.15
C GLU A 309 -3.29 -13.57 -10.88
N HIS A 310 -4.14 -12.85 -11.63
CA HIS A 310 -5.59 -12.96 -11.50
C HIS A 310 -6.08 -14.39 -11.78
N HIS A 311 -5.58 -15.03 -12.85
CA HIS A 311 -5.90 -16.41 -13.17
C HIS A 311 -5.53 -17.36 -12.02
N GLN A 312 -4.35 -17.17 -11.41
CA GLN A 312 -3.92 -17.98 -10.27
C GLN A 312 -4.86 -17.84 -9.06
N TYR A 313 -5.32 -16.63 -8.75
CA TYR A 313 -6.31 -16.44 -7.68
C TYR A 313 -7.69 -17.02 -8.02
N MET A 314 -8.10 -16.99 -9.29
CA MET A 314 -9.32 -17.66 -9.73
C MET A 314 -9.22 -19.19 -9.57
N LEU A 315 -8.06 -19.78 -9.87
CA LEU A 315 -7.81 -21.19 -9.60
C LEU A 315 -7.89 -21.51 -8.10
N GLN A 316 -7.32 -20.66 -7.25
CA GLN A 316 -7.43 -20.82 -5.80
C GLN A 316 -8.89 -20.73 -5.32
N ALA A 317 -9.67 -19.80 -5.86
CA ALA A 317 -11.10 -19.71 -5.58
C ALA A 317 -11.83 -21.01 -5.96
N ALA A 318 -11.56 -21.56 -7.15
CA ALA A 318 -12.15 -22.82 -7.60
C ALA A 318 -11.78 -24.02 -6.70
N ILE A 319 -10.57 -24.05 -6.13
CA ILE A 319 -10.18 -25.08 -5.13
C ILE A 319 -11.05 -24.97 -3.86
N PHE A 320 -11.38 -23.76 -3.42
CA PHE A 320 -12.30 -23.58 -2.29
C PHE A 320 -13.72 -23.99 -2.65
N ASP A 321 -14.17 -23.70 -3.87
CA ASP A 321 -15.49 -24.12 -4.35
C ASP A 321 -15.59 -25.65 -4.38
N GLU A 322 -14.55 -26.36 -4.87
CA GLU A 322 -14.46 -27.82 -4.81
C GLU A 322 -14.51 -28.33 -3.36
N ALA A 323 -13.73 -27.72 -2.46
CA ALA A 323 -13.72 -28.10 -1.05
C ALA A 323 -15.10 -27.91 -0.39
N LEU A 324 -15.88 -26.90 -0.80
CA LEU A 324 -17.23 -26.68 -0.31
C LEU A 324 -18.20 -27.79 -0.76
N THR A 325 -18.01 -28.39 -1.94
CA THR A 325 -18.85 -29.52 -2.39
C THR A 325 -18.71 -30.76 -1.52
N CYS A 326 -17.54 -30.94 -0.89
CA CYS A 326 -17.28 -32.04 0.03
C CYS A 326 -17.97 -31.87 1.39
N LEU A 327 -18.50 -30.68 1.69
CA LEU A 327 -19.18 -30.40 2.95
C LEU A 327 -20.68 -30.60 2.79
N SER A 328 -21.26 -31.46 3.63
CA SER A 328 -22.72 -31.53 3.73
C SER A 328 -23.25 -30.20 4.27
N ILE A 329 -24.16 -29.56 3.54
CA ILE A 329 -24.91 -28.42 4.06
C ILE A 329 -25.72 -28.94 5.25
N PRO A 330 -25.49 -28.45 6.48
CA PRO A 330 -26.27 -28.89 7.62
C PRO A 330 -27.75 -28.58 7.37
N GLU A 331 -28.62 -29.58 7.55
CA GLU A 331 -30.06 -29.36 7.69
C GLU A 331 -30.26 -28.27 8.76
N PRO A 332 -31.01 -27.19 8.47
CA PRO A 332 -31.22 -26.13 9.43
C PRO A 332 -31.86 -26.71 10.70
N ASN A 333 -31.11 -26.76 11.80
CA ASN A 333 -31.60 -27.32 13.05
C ASN A 333 -32.74 -26.42 13.57
N PRO A 334 -34.00 -26.90 13.63
CA PRO A 334 -35.13 -26.10 14.09
C PRO A 334 -35.01 -25.67 15.56
N LEU A 335 -34.11 -26.32 16.31
CA LEU A 335 -33.82 -26.06 17.73
C LEU A 335 -32.56 -25.22 17.94
N GLU A 336 -31.86 -24.77 16.90
CA GLU A 336 -30.78 -23.80 17.06
C GLU A 336 -31.37 -22.46 17.49
N HIS A 337 -31.34 -22.22 18.80
CA HIS A 337 -31.59 -20.88 19.33
C HIS A 337 -30.62 -19.91 18.65
N PRO A 338 -31.09 -18.78 18.10
CA PRO A 338 -30.21 -17.79 17.50
C PRO A 338 -29.13 -17.45 18.51
N LYS A 339 -27.86 -17.70 18.15
CA LYS A 339 -26.70 -17.30 18.96
C LYS A 339 -26.98 -15.89 19.45
N LYS A 340 -27.01 -15.69 20.79
CA LYS A 340 -27.29 -14.38 21.41
C LYS A 340 -26.45 -13.33 20.67
N LYS A 341 -27.07 -12.55 19.79
CA LYS A 341 -26.39 -11.45 19.11
C LYS A 341 -25.93 -10.53 20.23
N ARG A 342 -24.61 -10.30 20.33
CA ARG A 342 -24.09 -9.32 21.29
C ARG A 342 -24.90 -8.03 21.09
N LYS A 343 -25.52 -7.55 22.17
CA LYS A 343 -26.35 -6.34 22.13
C LYS A 343 -25.44 -5.19 21.67
N HIS A 344 -25.74 -4.59 20.53
CA HIS A 344 -24.99 -3.41 20.05
C HIS A 344 -25.16 -2.28 21.07
N ILE A 345 -24.03 -1.70 21.48
CA ILE A 345 -23.99 -0.49 22.29
C ILE A 345 -23.72 0.66 21.32
N PRO A 346 -24.62 1.68 21.25
CA PRO A 346 -24.43 2.85 20.40
C PRO A 346 -23.06 3.49 20.60
N LEU A 347 -22.42 3.97 19.53
CA LEU A 347 -21.06 4.52 19.56
C LEU A 347 -20.89 5.61 20.62
N LEU A 348 -21.85 6.53 20.71
CA LEU A 348 -21.81 7.64 21.67
C LEU A 348 -22.04 7.21 23.14
N SER A 349 -22.40 5.95 23.38
CA SER A 349 -22.57 5.37 24.72
C SER A 349 -21.43 4.44 25.14
N ARG A 350 -20.38 4.31 24.33
CA ARG A 350 -19.22 3.46 24.62
C ARG A 350 -18.19 4.19 25.45
N GLU A 351 -17.30 3.41 26.07
CA GLU A 351 -16.06 3.95 26.62
C GLU A 351 -15.30 4.72 25.53
N ALA A 352 -14.77 5.88 25.90
CA ALA A 352 -14.04 6.74 24.98
C ALA A 352 -12.54 6.71 25.26
N GLU A 353 -11.75 6.80 24.19
CA GLU A 353 -10.31 6.98 24.27
C GLU A 353 -9.96 8.35 24.90
N PRO A 354 -8.74 8.52 25.46
CA PRO A 354 -8.29 9.83 25.93
C PRO A 354 -8.34 10.90 24.83
N SER A 355 -8.72 12.12 25.20
CA SER A 355 -8.82 13.26 24.30
C SER A 355 -7.45 13.65 23.72
N TYR A 356 -7.47 14.50 22.69
CA TYR A 356 -6.23 15.03 22.12
C TYR A 356 -5.40 15.79 23.16
N GLU A 357 -6.05 16.65 23.95
CA GLU A 357 -5.43 17.46 24.99
C GLU A 357 -4.80 16.58 26.08
N GLU A 358 -5.50 15.52 26.51
CA GLU A 358 -4.98 14.55 27.47
C GLU A 358 -3.75 13.80 26.92
N ARG A 359 -3.79 13.36 25.65
CA ARG A 359 -2.63 12.71 25.01
C ARG A 359 -1.45 13.66 24.87
N ARG A 360 -1.68 14.92 24.47
CA ARG A 360 -0.64 15.95 24.36
C ARG A 360 0.01 16.25 25.70
N ALA A 361 -0.77 16.37 26.77
CA ALA A 361 -0.25 16.57 28.11
C ALA A 361 0.68 15.42 28.53
N ARG A 362 0.28 14.16 28.25
CA ARG A 362 1.13 12.98 28.51
C ARG A 362 2.43 12.97 27.71
N VAL A 363 2.39 13.37 26.43
CA VAL A 363 3.61 13.47 25.61
C VAL A 363 4.56 14.52 26.19
N LYS A 364 4.06 15.72 26.51
CA LYS A 364 4.86 16.78 27.12
C LYS A 364 5.48 16.36 28.46
N ALA A 365 4.71 15.69 29.32
CA ALA A 365 5.22 15.21 30.60
C ALA A 365 6.34 14.17 30.43
N LYS A 366 6.27 13.29 29.42
CA LYS A 366 7.35 12.35 29.12
C LYS A 366 8.61 13.05 28.61
N SER A 367 8.47 14.09 27.80
CA SER A 367 9.61 14.87 27.28
C SER A 367 10.26 15.78 28.33
N ALA A 368 9.59 16.08 29.44
CA ALA A 368 10.16 16.88 30.53
C ALA A 368 10.96 16.05 31.56
N ASN A 369 10.82 14.72 31.51
CA ASN A 369 11.49 13.77 32.41
C ASN A 369 12.68 13.05 31.75
N VAL A 370 13.06 13.47 30.55
CA VAL A 370 14.23 13.01 29.76
C VAL A 370 15.08 14.23 29.50
#